data_AF-A0A3D4LNP4-F1
#
_entry.id   AF-A0A3D4LNP4-F1
#
_cell.length_a   1.000
_cell.length_b   1.000
_cell.length_c   1.000
_cell.angle_alpha   90.00
_cell.angle_beta   90.00
_cell.angle_gamma   90.00
#
_symmetry.space_group_name_H-M   'P 1'
#
loop_
_entity.id
_entity.type
_entity.pdbx_description
1 polymer ?
#
loop_
_entity_poly.entity_id
_entity_poly.type
_entity_poly.pdbx_seq_one_letter_code
_entity_poly.pdbx_strand_id
1 'polypeptide(L)'
;MNFEITDRAKEKLLLMKEQNLPITIMRYPAGLLGVKYIIVPAKQTENDKLYSVDGFDIIVNKDCEFENKTVKIDYGGLVLKDFIVTPKAS
;
A
#
# COMPACT_ATOMS: atom_id res chain seq x y z
N MET A 1 5.25 -8.06 -10.07
CA MET A 1 5.18 -6.88 -9.19
C MET A 1 5.91 -7.25 -7.92
N ASN A 2 6.85 -6.43 -7.48
CA ASN A 2 7.62 -6.67 -6.26
C ASN A 2 7.23 -5.63 -5.21
N PHE A 3 7.45 -5.96 -3.94
CA PHE A 3 7.19 -5.04 -2.83
C PHE A 3 8.46 -4.88 -2.02
N GLU A 4 8.71 -3.64 -1.60
CA GLU A 4 9.76 -3.31 -0.64
C GLU A 4 9.09 -2.65 0.57
N ILE A 5 8.98 -3.39 1.68
CA ILE A 5 8.34 -2.90 2.89
C ILE A 5 9.43 -2.58 3.91
N THR A 6 9.51 -1.31 4.31
CA THR A 6 10.45 -0.90 5.37
C THR A 6 10.07 -1.49 6.72
N ASP A 7 11.03 -1.70 7.61
CA ASP A 7 10.76 -2.27 8.96
C ASP A 7 9.72 -1.45 9.73
N ARG A 8 9.81 -0.12 9.64
CA ARG A 8 8.83 0.78 10.27
C ARG A 8 7.42 0.64 9.69
N ALA A 9 7.31 0.40 8.39
CA ALA A 9 6.01 0.09 7.79
C ALA A 9 5.51 -1.28 8.24
N LYS A 10 6.39 -2.30 8.35
CA LYS A 10 6.02 -3.63 8.86
C LYS A 10 5.44 -3.56 10.27
N GLU A 11 6.02 -2.78 11.16
CA GLU A 11 5.48 -2.56 12.51
C GLU A 11 4.03 -2.05 12.46
N LYS A 12 3.72 -1.12 11.55
CA LYS A 12 2.37 -0.56 11.42
C LYS A 12 1.39 -1.48 10.72
N LEU A 13 1.84 -2.22 9.71
CA LEU A 13 1.04 -3.26 9.08
C LEU A 13 0.73 -4.40 10.05
N LEU A 14 1.65 -4.73 10.96
CA LEU A 14 1.42 -5.73 12.01
C LEU A 14 0.28 -5.30 12.94
N LEU A 15 0.28 -4.05 13.39
CA LEU A 15 -0.82 -3.51 14.22
C LEU A 15 -2.17 -3.57 13.49
N MET A 16 -2.20 -3.32 12.18
CA MET A 16 -3.43 -3.46 11.37
C MET A 16 -3.88 -4.93 11.32
N LYS A 17 -2.94 -5.84 11.07
CA LYS A 17 -3.20 -7.28 11.01
C LYS A 17 -3.73 -7.83 12.34
N GLU A 18 -3.14 -7.44 13.47
CA GLU A 18 -3.59 -7.84 14.81
C GLU A 18 -5.01 -7.34 15.13
N GLN A 19 -5.41 -6.22 14.54
CA GLN A 19 -6.77 -5.67 14.62
C GLN A 19 -7.73 -6.26 13.58
N ASN A 20 -7.30 -7.26 12.81
CA ASN A 20 -8.04 -7.85 11.68
C ASN A 20 -8.48 -6.81 10.63
N LEU A 21 -7.69 -5.75 10.45
CA LEU A 21 -7.94 -4.73 9.43
C LEU A 21 -7.32 -5.17 8.10
N PRO A 22 -8.09 -5.15 7.00
CA PRO A 22 -7.53 -5.37 5.67
C PRO A 22 -6.43 -4.34 5.35
N ILE A 23 -5.43 -4.76 4.57
CA ILE A 23 -4.37 -3.87 4.09
C ILE A 23 -4.60 -3.65 2.60
N THR A 24 -5.24 -2.54 2.24
CA THR A 24 -5.62 -2.26 0.84
C THR A 24 -4.93 -1.01 0.33
N ILE A 25 -4.17 -1.16 -0.77
CA ILE A 25 -3.59 -0.04 -1.50
C ILE A 25 -4.62 0.48 -2.50
N MET A 26 -4.92 1.77 -2.40
CA MET A 26 -5.83 2.48 -3.31
C MET A 26 -5.15 3.64 -4.01
N ARG A 27 -5.56 3.88 -5.26
CA ARG A 27 -5.24 5.09 -6.01
C ARG A 27 -6.13 6.23 -5.51
N TYR A 28 -5.52 7.29 -4.98
CA TYR A 28 -6.21 8.48 -4.49
C TYR A 28 -5.85 9.70 -5.34
N PRO A 29 -6.84 10.36 -5.99
CA PRO A 29 -6.59 11.59 -6.75
C PRO A 29 -6.29 12.74 -5.77
N ALA A 30 -5.07 13.29 -5.84
CA ALA A 30 -4.60 14.35 -4.95
C ALA A 30 -4.60 15.75 -5.61
N GLY A 31 -5.47 15.95 -6.60
CA GLY A 31 -5.61 17.23 -7.32
C GLY A 31 -4.33 17.63 -8.06
N LEU A 32 -3.87 18.88 -7.84
CA LEU A 32 -2.67 19.47 -8.46
C LEU A 32 -1.38 18.65 -8.22
N LEU A 33 -1.35 17.83 -7.17
CA LEU A 33 -0.20 16.98 -6.84
C LEU A 33 -0.21 15.64 -7.59
N GLY A 34 -1.17 15.44 -8.49
CA GLY A 34 -1.31 14.23 -9.29
C GLY A 34 -1.97 13.08 -8.51
N VAL A 35 -1.40 11.89 -8.65
CA VAL A 35 -1.92 10.65 -8.05
C VAL A 35 -1.11 10.31 -6.81
N LYS A 36 -1.81 9.99 -5.72
CA LYS A 36 -1.21 9.36 -4.52
C LYS A 36 -1.70 7.93 -4.41
N TYR A 37 -0.91 7.10 -3.73
CA TYR A 37 -1.30 5.75 -3.34
C TYR A 37 -1.32 5.69 -1.82
N ILE A 38 -2.42 5.20 -1.27
CA ILE A 38 -2.67 5.19 0.18
C ILE A 38 -3.02 3.77 0.64
N ILE A 39 -2.74 3.46 1.91
CA ILE A 39 -3.18 2.23 2.56
C ILE A 39 -4.44 2.53 3.37
N VAL A 40 -5.50 1.76 3.15
CA VAL A 40 -6.77 1.90 3.87
C VAL A 40 -7.32 0.53 4.29
N PRO A 41 -8.12 0.45 5.37
CA PRO A 41 -8.77 -0.78 5.82
C PRO A 41 -10.04 -1.09 5.01
N ALA A 42 -9.89 -1.32 3.71
CA ALA A 42 -10.99 -1.64 2.80
C ALA A 42 -11.02 -3.14 2.47
N LYS A 43 -12.20 -3.77 2.47
CA LYS A 43 -12.33 -5.18 2.06
C LYS A 43 -12.01 -5.36 0.58
N GLN A 44 -11.49 -6.53 0.22
CA GLN A 44 -11.22 -6.91 -1.17
C GLN A 44 -12.52 -6.95 -1.99
N THR A 45 -12.47 -6.42 -3.20
CA THR A 45 -13.52 -6.53 -4.22
C THR A 45 -13.09 -7.49 -5.33
N GLU A 46 -14.03 -7.90 -6.19
CA GLU A 46 -13.80 -8.91 -7.24
C GLU A 46 -12.63 -8.58 -8.20
N ASN A 47 -12.32 -7.30 -8.39
CA ASN A 47 -11.31 -6.85 -9.34
C ASN A 47 -9.96 -6.56 -8.68
N ASP A 48 -9.89 -6.60 -7.35
CA ASP A 48 -8.66 -6.33 -6.63
C ASP A 48 -7.75 -7.56 -6.63
N LYS A 49 -6.44 -7.32 -6.74
CA LYS A 49 -5.43 -8.39 -6.70
C LYS A 49 -4.87 -8.54 -5.29
N LEU A 50 -4.81 -9.77 -4.80
CA LEU A 50 -4.22 -10.09 -3.50
C LEU A 50 -2.77 -10.57 -3.67
N TYR A 51 -1.87 -10.04 -2.85
CA TYR A 51 -0.46 -10.41 -2.81
C TYR A 51 -0.06 -10.73 -1.37
N SER A 52 0.52 -11.91 -1.15
CA SER A 52 1.11 -12.27 0.15
C SER A 52 2.61 -11.96 0.13
N VAL A 53 3.05 -11.02 0.97
CA VAL A 53 4.43 -10.51 1.01
C VAL A 53 4.85 -10.31 2.46
N ASP A 54 6.01 -10.82 2.84
CA ASP A 54 6.57 -10.66 4.20
C ASP A 54 5.58 -11.03 5.32
N GLY A 55 4.66 -11.97 5.05
CA GLY A 55 3.62 -12.40 5.99
C GLY A 55 2.39 -11.49 6.08
N PHE A 56 2.26 -10.51 5.19
CA PHE A 56 1.10 -9.63 5.04
C PHE A 56 0.33 -9.94 3.76
N ASP A 57 -1.00 -9.96 3.88
CA ASP A 57 -1.92 -10.04 2.74
C ASP A 57 -2.27 -8.62 2.30
N ILE A 58 -1.68 -8.19 1.19
CA ILE A 58 -1.83 -6.85 0.62
C ILE A 58 -2.78 -6.91 -0.56
N ILE A 59 -3.90 -6.22 -0.44
CA ILE A 59 -4.88 -6.04 -1.51
C ILE A 59 -4.45 -4.82 -2.32
N VAL A 60 -4.36 -4.96 -3.64
CA VAL A 60 -4.07 -3.84 -4.54
C VAL A 60 -5.29 -3.62 -5.41
N ASN A 61 -5.86 -2.42 -5.25
CA ASN A 61 -7.03 -2.05 -6.03
C ASN A 61 -6.70 -1.99 -7.54
N LYS A 62 -7.64 -2.41 -8.38
CA LYS A 62 -7.44 -2.48 -9.84
C LYS A 62 -6.98 -1.18 -10.49
N ASP A 63 -7.32 -0.03 -9.90
CA ASP A 63 -6.99 1.28 -10.45
C ASP A 63 -5.52 1.65 -10.15
N CYS A 64 -4.80 0.83 -9.38
CA CYS A 64 -3.36 1.01 -9.14
C CYS A 64 -2.53 0.55 -10.35
N GLU A 65 -1.96 1.52 -11.07
CA GLU A 65 -1.07 1.32 -12.23
C GLU A 65 0.35 0.84 -11.82
N PHE A 66 0.43 -0.33 -11.17
CA PHE A 66 1.67 -0.93 -10.65
C PHE A 66 2.23 -2.07 -11.51
N GLU A 67 1.63 -2.33 -12.67
CA GLU A 67 2.12 -3.37 -13.57
C GLU A 67 3.59 -3.14 -13.92
N ASN A 68 4.40 -4.19 -13.78
CA ASN A 68 5.85 -4.16 -13.99
C ASN A 68 6.62 -3.12 -13.14
N LYS A 69 6.11 -2.77 -11.95
CA LYS A 69 6.78 -1.88 -10.99
C LYS A 69 7.14 -2.61 -9.69
N THR A 70 8.12 -2.04 -8.98
CA THR A 70 8.37 -2.35 -7.56
C THR A 70 7.67 -1.32 -6.69
N VAL A 71 6.83 -1.75 -5.77
CA VAL A 71 6.06 -0.87 -4.88
C VAL A 71 6.78 -0.78 -3.53
N LYS A 72 7.32 0.39 -3.21
CA LYS A 72 7.87 0.66 -1.88
C LYS A 72 6.76 1.10 -0.94
N ILE A 73 6.69 0.47 0.23
CA ILE A 73 5.81 0.86 1.34
C ILE A 73 6.69 1.33 2.50
N ASP A 74 6.57 2.61 2.82
CA ASP A 74 7.26 3.28 3.91
C ASP A 74 6.26 3.81 4.93
N TYR A 75 6.72 4.20 6.12
CA TYR A 75 5.89 4.82 7.14
C TYR A 75 6.60 6.01 7.80
N GLY A 76 5.93 7.16 7.78
CA GLY A 76 6.32 8.35 8.53
C GLY A 76 7.10 9.39 7.72
N GLY A 77 6.36 10.15 6.89
CA GLY A 77 6.88 11.30 6.15
C GLY A 77 7.07 12.55 7.01
N LEU A 78 7.79 13.53 6.44
CA LEU A 78 8.11 14.80 7.10
C LEU A 78 6.89 15.62 7.56
N VAL A 79 5.74 15.44 6.90
CA VAL A 79 4.54 16.27 7.09
C VAL A 79 3.40 15.51 7.80
N LEU A 80 3.29 14.20 7.60
CA LEU A 80 2.23 13.37 8.18
C LEU A 80 2.78 11.99 8.58
N LYS A 81 2.39 11.52 9.77
CA LYS A 81 2.68 10.15 10.25
C LYS A 81 1.72 9.15 9.60
N ASP A 82 1.90 8.94 8.31
CA ASP A 82 1.09 8.02 7.52
C ASP A 82 1.96 7.12 6.64
N PHE A 83 1.35 6.12 6.02
CA PHE A 83 1.99 5.28 5.01
C PHE A 83 2.34 6.10 3.76
N ILE A 84 3.49 5.78 3.18
CA ILE A 84 3.93 6.33 1.90
C ILE A 84 4.07 5.15 0.96
N VAL A 85 3.21 5.09 -0.06
CA VAL A 85 3.27 4.06 -1.09
C VAL A 85 3.84 4.69 -2.37
N THR A 86 4.98 4.19 -2.82
CA THR A 86 5.69 4.74 -3.98
C THR A 86 5.97 3.63 -5.00
N PRO A 87 5.37 3.68 -6.19
CA PRO A 87 5.81 2.83 -7.29
C PRO A 87 7.17 3.32 -7.82
N LYS A 88 8.14 2.43 -7.90
CA LYS A 88 9.45 2.64 -8.52
C LYS A 88 9.46 2.04 -9.93
N ALA A 89 10.12 2.73 -10.86
CA ALA A 89 10.50 2.11 -12.12
C ALA A 89 11.44 0.94 -11.83
N SER A 90 11.20 -0.18 -12.50
CA SER A 90 12.00 -1.41 -12.39
C SER A 90 13.37 -1.27 -13.03
#